data_AF-A0A932PQJ9-F1
#
_entry.id   AF-A0A932PQJ9-F1
#
_cell.length_a   1.000
_cell.length_b   1.000
_cell.length_c   1.000
_cell.angle_alpha   90.00
_cell.angle_beta   90.00
_cell.angle_gamma   90.00
#
_symmetry.space_group_name_H-M   'P 1'
#
loop_
_entity.id
_entity.type
_entity.pdbx_description
1 polymer ?
#
loop_
_entity_poly.entity_id
_entity_poly.type
_entity_poly.pdbx_seq_one_letter_code
_entity_poly.pdbx_strand_id
1 'polypeptide(L)' 'MGTDLRVELWRDEHGLLRELVQFGLDETGGACIIRERNPLDSLDGDGWEGDAVVARFGDPEAARDFLRDEGFEPV' A
#
# COMPACT_ATOMS: atom_id res chain seq x y z
N MET A 1 -7.77 -10.30 -19.01
CA MET A 1 -8.04 -10.81 -17.65
C MET A 1 -7.65 -9.68 -16.71
N GLY A 2 -8.63 -8.95 -16.19
CA GLY A 2 -8.35 -7.86 -15.25
C GLY A 2 -7.95 -8.50 -13.93
N THR A 3 -6.71 -8.29 -13.48
CA THR A 3 -6.37 -8.46 -12.08
C THR A 3 -7.12 -7.37 -11.32
N ASP A 4 -8.20 -7.74 -10.65
CA ASP A 4 -8.83 -6.86 -9.66
C ASP A 4 -7.81 -6.58 -8.56
N LEU A 5 -7.48 -5.29 -8.44
CA LEU A 5 -6.53 -4.75 -7.47
C LEU A 5 -7.33 -3.90 -6.49
N ARG A 6 -7.27 -4.25 -5.20
CA ARG A 6 -7.81 -3.38 -4.15
C ARG A 6 -6.67 -2.58 -3.55
N VAL A 7 -6.83 -1.26 -3.50
CA VAL A 7 -5.85 -0.34 -2.92
C VAL A 7 -6.50 0.41 -1.77
N GLU A 8 -5.87 0.36 -0.60
CA GLU A 8 -6.26 1.14 0.58
C GLU A 8 -5.17 2.19 0.86
N LEU A 9 -5.58 3.43 1.12
CA LEU A 9 -4.67 4.54 1.43
C LEU A 9 -4.57 4.73 2.93
N TRP A 10 -3.35 4.95 3.39
CA TRP A 10 -3.00 5.09 4.80
C TRP A 10 -2.10 6.30 5.01
N ARG A 11 -2.31 7.02 6.11
CA ARG A 11 -1.57 8.24 6.46
C ARG A 11 -1.08 8.22 7.90
N ASP A 12 0.15 8.64 8.14
CA ASP A 12 0.71 8.83 9.49
C ASP A 12 0.51 10.26 10.04
N GLU A 13 0.96 10.50 11.28
CA GLU A 13 0.90 11.82 11.93
C GLU A 13 1.75 12.91 11.24
N HIS A 14 2.71 12.52 10.41
CA HIS A 14 3.60 13.42 9.67
C HIS A 14 3.12 13.70 8.24
N GLY A 15 2.02 13.08 7.82
CA GLY A 15 1.42 13.24 6.50
C GLY A 15 2.01 12.33 5.42
N LEU A 16 2.85 11.35 5.79
CA LEU A 16 3.37 10.34 4.87
C LEU A 16 2.23 9.43 4.40
N LEU A 17 2.23 9.08 3.11
CA LEU A 17 1.20 8.24 2.51
C LEU A 17 1.76 6.88 2.11
N ARG A 18 1.08 5.83 2.56
CA ARG A 18 1.34 4.44 2.15
C ARG A 18 0.09 3.83 1.52
N GLU A 19 0.30 2.94 0.57
CA GLU A 19 -0.74 2.19 -0.11
C GLU A 19 -0.62 0.72 0.26
N LEU A 20 -1.72 0.15 0.76
CA LEU A 20 -1.89 -1.28 0.89
C LEU A 20 -2.57 -1.80 -0.38
N VAL A 21 -1.84 -2.56 -1.19
CA VAL A 21 -2.32 -3.16 -2.42
C VAL A 21 -2.55 -4.65 -2.21
N GLN A 22 -3.78 -5.12 -2.42
CA GLN A 22 -4.16 -6.52 -2.39
C GLN A 22 -4.34 -7.04 -3.81
N PHE A 23 -3.67 -8.15 -4.11
CA PHE A 23 -3.78 -8.86 -5.38
C PHE A 23 -4.83 -9.98 -5.27
N GLY A 24 -5.94 -9.86 -6.04
CA GLY A 24 -6.99 -10.88 -6.13
C GLY A 24 -8.19 -10.65 -5.18
N LEU A 25 -9.38 -11.04 -5.65
CA LEU A 25 -10.69 -10.83 -5.00
C LEU A 25 -11.09 -11.93 -4.00
N ASP A 26 -10.20 -12.87 -3.66
CA ASP A 26 -10.60 -13.90 -2.70
C ASP A 26 -10.62 -13.28 -1.29
N GLU A 27 -11.82 -13.26 -0.71
CA GLU A 27 -12.16 -12.75 0.62
C GLU A 27 -11.33 -13.39 1.74
N THR A 28 -10.59 -14.46 1.42
CA THR A 28 -9.89 -15.35 2.35
C THR A 28 -8.36 -15.20 2.34
N GLY A 29 -7.78 -14.40 1.44
CA GLY A 29 -6.33 -14.21 1.43
C GLY A 29 -5.79 -13.98 0.02
N GLY A 30 -5.35 -12.75 -0.21
CA GLY A 30 -4.56 -12.38 -1.39
C GLY A 30 -3.22 -11.87 -0.92
N ALA A 31 -2.18 -12.06 -1.74
CA ALA A 31 -0.90 -11.41 -1.48
C ALA A 31 -1.12 -9.90 -1.36
N CYS A 32 -0.56 -9.31 -0.32
CA CYS A 32 -0.65 -7.89 -0.05
C CYS A 32 0.75 -7.28 -0.08
N ILE A 33 0.86 -6.06 -0.62
CA ILE A 33 2.07 -5.27 -0.52
C ILE A 33 1.73 -3.91 0.07
N ILE A 34 2.64 -3.40 0.89
CA ILE A 34 2.62 -2.00 1.29
C ILE A 34 3.68 -1.30 0.46
N ARG A 35 3.30 -0.20 -0.17
CA ARG A 35 4.21 0.67 -0.91
C ARG A 35 4.09 2.10 -0.44
N GLU A 36 5.21 2.81 -0.44
CA GLU A 36 5.26 4.22 -0.07
C GLU A 36 5.18 5.08 -1.32
N ARG A 37 4.28 6.07 -1.32
CA ARG A 37 4.22 7.04 -2.42
C ARG A 37 5.35 8.04 -2.25
N ASN A 38 6.31 8.02 -3.15
CA ASN A 38 7.36 9.01 -3.19
C ASN A 38 6.82 10.30 -3.85
N PRO A 39 6.85 11.46 -3.16
CA PRO A 39 6.36 12.72 -3.73
C PRO A 39 7.23 13.25 -4.88
N LEU A 40 8.44 12.70 -5.07
CA LEU A 40 9.34 13.08 -6.17
C LEU A 40 8.87 12.55 -7.54
N ASP A 41 8.13 11.45 -7.60
CA ASP A 41 7.52 10.92 -8.84
C ASP A 41 6.60 11.94 -9.54
N SER A 42 5.93 12.79 -8.76
CA SER A 42 5.04 13.81 -9.32
C SER A 42 5.78 15.03 -9.89
N LEU A 43 7.08 15.17 -9.62
CA LEU A 43 7.88 16.34 -9.99
C LEU A 43 8.61 16.16 -11.33
N ASP A 44 8.93 14.93 -11.68
CA ASP A 44 9.78 14.55 -12.80
C ASP A 44 8.98 14.16 -14.05
N GLY A 45 7.83 13.49 -13.86
CA GLY A 45 6.98 13.03 -14.96
C GLY A 45 7.33 11.63 -15.49
N ASP A 46 8.41 11.02 -14.99
CA ASP A 46 8.52 9.58 -14.92
C ASP A 46 7.68 9.09 -13.72
N GLY A 47 6.58 8.40 -14.00
CA GLY A 47 5.76 7.72 -12.99
C GLY A 47 6.20 6.28 -12.75
N TRP A 48 7.46 5.98 -13.03
CA TRP A 48 8.10 4.67 -12.90
C TRP A 48 9.16 4.66 -11.78
N GLU A 49 9.53 5.83 -11.24
CA GLU A 49 10.44 6.03 -10.10
C GLU A 49 9.81 5.74 -8.73
N GLY A 50 9.03 4.65 -8.70
CA GLY A 50 9.16 3.69 -7.62
C GLY A 50 8.29 3.95 -6.41
N ASP A 51 7.06 3.43 -6.50
CA ASP A 51 6.41 2.83 -5.34
C ASP A 51 7.40 1.89 -4.62
N ALA A 52 8.06 2.36 -3.57
CA ALA A 52 9.00 1.55 -2.81
C ALA A 52 8.20 0.52 -2.02
N VAL A 53 8.33 -0.76 -2.36
CA VAL A 53 7.68 -1.84 -1.59
C VAL A 53 8.32 -1.90 -0.21
N VAL A 54 7.59 -1.43 0.79
CA VAL A 54 7.96 -1.39 2.19
C VAL A 54 7.88 -2.80 2.80
N ALA A 55 6.79 -3.51 2.51
CA ALA A 55 6.53 -4.81 3.10
C ALA A 55 5.59 -5.67 2.22
N ARG A 56 5.61 -6.99 2.45
CA ARG A 56 4.76 -7.98 1.77
C ARG A 56 4.10 -8.90 2.80
N PHE A 57 2.82 -9.22 2.59
CA PHE A 57 2.01 -10.02 3.50
C PHE A 57 1.22 -11.08 2.73
N GLY A 58 0.89 -12.18 3.41
CA GLY A 58 0.04 -13.25 2.86
C GLY A 58 -1.45 -12.98 2.98
N ASP A 59 -1.84 -12.01 3.82
CA ASP A 59 -3.21 -11.65 4.11
C ASP A 59 -3.34 -10.14 4.42
N PRO A 60 -4.54 -9.55 4.22
CA PRO A 60 -4.76 -8.13 4.42
C PRO A 60 -4.83 -7.73 5.90
N GLU A 61 -5.18 -8.63 6.81
CA GLU A 61 -5.30 -8.29 8.24
C GLU A 61 -3.93 -8.01 8.85
N ALA A 62 -2.94 -8.85 8.57
CA ALA A 62 -1.55 -8.65 8.98
C ALA A 62 -0.95 -7.37 8.39
N ALA A 63 -1.27 -7.04 7.13
CA ALA A 63 -0.80 -5.81 6.50
C ALA A 63 -1.40 -4.56 7.17
N ARG A 64 -2.69 -4.60 7.54
CA ARG A 64 -3.35 -3.51 8.26
C ARG A 64 -2.84 -3.37 9.69
N ASP A 65 -2.54 -4.48 10.36
CA ASP A 65 -1.97 -4.48 11.70
C ASP A 65 -0.59 -3.81 11.71
N PHE A 66 0.27 -4.16 10.74
CA PHE A 66 1.56 -3.50 10.53
C PHE A 66 1.42 -1.98 10.35
N LEU A 67 0.47 -1.52 9.54
CA LEU A 67 0.23 -0.09 9.33
C LEU A 67 -0.19 0.61 10.61
N ARG A 68 -1.07 -0.01 11.41
CA ARG A 68 -1.51 0.56 12.69
C ARG A 68 -0.39 0.61 13.72
N ASP A 69 0.45 -0.42 13.80
CA ASP A 69 1.61 -0.45 14.70
C ASP A 69 2.62 0.66 14.35
N GLU A 70 2.79 0.92 13.05
CA GLU A 70 3.60 2.04 12.53
C GLU A 70 2.93 3.43 12.69
N GLY A 71 1.72 3.48 13.26
CA GLY A 71 1.01 4.74 13.51
C GLY A 71 0.27 5.31 12.29
N PHE A 72 0.03 4.51 11.25
CA PHE A 72 -0.79 4.91 10.12
C PHE A 72 -2.28 4.66 10.37
N GLU A 73 -3.12 5.53 9.82
CA GLU A 73 -4.57 5.45 9.85
C GLU A 73 -5.14 5.41 8.42
N PRO A 74 -6.27 4.70 8.18
CA PRO A 74 -6.91 4.65 6.88
C PRO A 74 -7.53 6.02 6.51
N VAL A 75 -7.40 6.40 5.23
CA VAL A 75 -7.89 7.68 4.65
C VAL A 75 -9.13 7.48 3.80
#